data_AF-A0A5N9CX86-F1
#
_entry.id   AF-A0A5N9CX86-F1
#
_cell.length_a   1.000
_cell.length_b   1.000
_cell.length_c   1.000
_cell.angle_alpha   90.00
_cell.angle_beta   90.00
_cell.angle_gamma   90.00
#
_symmetry.space_group_name_H-M   'P 1'
#
loop_
_entity.id
_entity.type
_entity.pdbx_description
1 polymer ?
#
loop_
_entity_poly.entity_id
_entity_poly.type
_entity_poly.pdbx_seq_one_letter_code
_entity_poly.pdbx_strand_id
1 'polypeptide(L)'
;MVKVSISLPNNTQITFESEESEVLREVVSLALRDLPRDLMQAPASVSPGAPTEKSTSVAAPELPTGTSIPPVPPAEPIPAPETTIARETAQPSIGASNREGTATAPPEFLSERGATNFTAFCRDAKPLGDMRRVVVAAEGASRHFGVEGITADDLAWLFDLAEWRRPGNFTQTLRNAARSKFGWLERIPGRSGRYATTALGRSKTLPNS
;
A
#
# COMPACT_ATOMS: atom_id res chain seq x y z
N MET A 1 1.46 32.93 -6.16
CA MET A 1 0.83 31.67 -5.75
C MET A 1 -0.68 31.85 -5.78
N VAL A 2 -1.38 31.08 -6.61
CA VAL A 2 -2.83 31.07 -6.76
C VAL A 2 -3.35 29.75 -6.20
N LYS A 3 -4.46 29.81 -5.47
CA LYS A 3 -5.08 28.66 -4.80
C LYS A 3 -6.55 28.58 -5.17
N VAL A 4 -7.02 27.41 -5.57
CA VAL A 4 -8.43 27.12 -5.85
C VAL A 4 -8.85 25.90 -5.04
N SER A 5 -10.01 26.00 -4.39
CA SER A 5 -10.56 24.93 -3.57
C SER A 5 -11.97 24.57 -4.06
N ILE A 6 -12.18 23.28 -4.34
CA ILE A 6 -13.45 22.70 -4.78
C ILE A 6 -14.04 21.95 -3.60
N SER A 7 -15.22 22.38 -3.14
CA SER A 7 -15.96 21.73 -2.06
C SER A 7 -16.98 20.76 -2.63
N LEU A 8 -16.98 19.53 -2.13
CA LEU A 8 -17.85 18.44 -2.57
C LEU A 8 -18.99 18.19 -1.56
N PRO A 9 -20.13 17.60 -2.00
CA PRO A 9 -21.28 17.35 -1.11
C PRO A 9 -20.94 16.58 0.18
N ASN A 10 -19.94 15.70 0.13
CA ASN A 10 -19.48 14.87 1.25
C ASN A 10 -18.54 15.62 2.24
N ASN A 11 -18.66 16.94 2.40
CA ASN A 11 -17.73 17.80 3.16
C ASN A 11 -16.24 17.61 2.80
N THR A 12 -15.95 17.09 1.61
CA THR A 12 -14.59 16.86 1.12
C THR A 12 -14.13 18.08 0.34
N GLN A 13 -12.93 18.59 0.60
CA GLN A 13 -12.37 19.74 -0.11
C GLN A 13 -11.11 19.33 -0.88
N ILE A 14 -11.12 19.54 -2.19
CA ILE A 14 -9.94 19.36 -3.06
C ILE A 14 -9.29 20.74 -3.23
N THR A 15 -8.01 20.85 -2.94
CA THR A 15 -7.26 22.11 -3.09
C THR A 15 -6.17 21.95 -4.13
N PHE A 16 -6.15 22.89 -5.08
CA PHE A 16 -5.10 23.07 -6.08
C PHE A 16 -4.35 24.36 -5.78
N GLU A 17 -3.04 24.33 -5.91
CA GLU A 17 -2.16 25.46 -5.63
C GLU A 17 -1.05 25.46 -6.68
N SER A 18 -0.82 26.61 -7.31
CA SER A 18 0.22 26.77 -8.34
C SER A 18 0.75 28.19 -8.35
N GLU A 19 1.96 28.35 -8.87
CA GLU A 19 2.55 29.65 -9.15
C GLU A 19 1.99 30.23 -10.46
N GLU A 20 1.69 29.34 -11.41
CA GLU A 20 1.25 29.62 -12.77
C GLU A 20 -0.28 29.49 -12.89
N SER A 21 -0.97 30.59 -13.18
CA SER A 21 -2.43 30.63 -13.21
C SER A 21 -3.07 29.89 -14.40
N GLU A 22 -2.31 29.69 -15.48
CA GLU A 22 -2.72 28.97 -16.69
C GLU A 22 -2.76 27.45 -16.44
N VAL A 23 -1.65 26.89 -15.93
CA VAL A 23 -1.55 25.49 -15.49
C VAL A 23 -2.65 25.15 -14.48
N LEU A 24 -2.94 26.05 -13.54
CA LEU A 24 -3.98 25.82 -12.54
C LEU A 24 -5.39 25.76 -13.14
N ARG A 25 -5.68 26.53 -14.19
CA ARG A 25 -6.97 26.46 -14.91
C ARG A 25 -7.10 25.17 -15.70
N GLU A 26 -6.02 24.70 -16.32
CA GLU A 26 -6.00 23.43 -17.05
C GLU A 26 -6.22 22.24 -16.10
N VAL A 27 -5.46 22.17 -15.00
CA VAL A 27 -5.58 21.11 -13.99
C VAL A 27 -6.98 21.10 -13.35
N VAL A 28 -7.55 22.26 -13.01
CA VAL A 28 -8.92 22.34 -12.48
C VAL A 28 -9.96 21.88 -13.52
N SER A 29 -9.76 22.23 -14.80
CA SER A 29 -10.68 21.82 -15.89
C SER A 29 -10.63 20.32 -16.17
N LEU A 30 -9.44 19.71 -16.10
CA LEU A 30 -9.26 18.26 -16.20
C LEU A 30 -9.87 17.55 -14.99
N ALA A 31 -9.55 18.01 -13.77
CA ALA A 31 -10.10 17.45 -12.54
C ALA A 31 -11.63 17.48 -12.51
N LEU A 32 -12.27 18.59 -12.92
CA LEU A 32 -13.73 18.68 -12.99
C LEU A 32 -14.38 17.76 -14.03
N ARG A 33 -13.63 17.32 -15.06
CA ARG A 33 -14.10 16.35 -16.06
C ARG A 33 -13.94 14.91 -15.60
N ASP A 34 -12.80 14.60 -14.97
CA ASP A 34 -12.45 13.25 -14.54
C ASP A 34 -12.95 12.93 -13.12
N LEU A 35 -13.51 13.91 -12.40
CA LEU A 35 -14.14 13.67 -11.10
C LEU A 35 -15.29 12.66 -11.25
N PRO A 36 -15.30 11.55 -10.48
CA PRO A 36 -16.37 10.57 -10.57
C PRO A 36 -17.72 11.23 -10.26
N ARG A 37 -18.73 10.99 -11.11
CA ARG A 37 -20.08 11.55 -10.90
C ARG A 37 -20.66 11.15 -9.55
N ASP A 38 -20.34 9.97 -9.06
CA ASP A 38 -20.69 9.44 -7.73
C ASP A 38 -20.22 10.38 -6.58
N LEU A 39 -19.06 11.03 -6.76
CA LEU A 39 -18.49 12.00 -5.82
C LEU A 39 -19.18 13.37 -5.88
N MET A 40 -19.89 13.66 -6.99
CA MET A 40 -20.70 14.87 -7.20
C MET A 40 -22.21 14.64 -6.93
N GLN A 41 -22.68 13.39 -6.96
CA GLN A 41 -24.11 13.01 -6.91
C GLN A 41 -24.51 12.31 -5.61
N ALA A 42 -23.69 12.41 -4.55
CA ALA A 42 -24.08 11.93 -3.23
C ALA A 42 -25.44 12.52 -2.83
N PRO A 43 -26.46 11.69 -2.52
CA PRO A 43 -27.80 12.16 -2.29
C PRO A 43 -27.86 13.04 -1.03
N ALA A 44 -28.54 14.18 -1.15
CA ALA A 44 -28.74 15.11 -0.05
C ALA A 44 -29.66 14.51 1.02
N SER A 45 -29.08 13.82 2.00
CA SER A 45 -29.76 13.48 3.25
C SER A 45 -29.91 14.71 4.14
N VAL A 46 -30.93 15.51 3.84
CA VAL A 46 -31.68 16.31 4.82
C VAL A 46 -32.24 15.36 5.91
N SER A 47 -32.37 15.69 7.20
CA SER A 47 -32.27 16.98 7.92
C SER A 47 -31.94 16.73 9.43
N PRO A 48 -32.35 17.54 10.43
CA PRO A 48 -31.49 18.51 11.13
C PRO A 48 -31.25 18.21 12.64
N GLY A 49 -30.30 18.90 13.28
CA GLY A 49 -30.21 18.88 14.74
C GLY A 49 -28.94 19.46 15.41
N ALA A 50 -28.83 20.78 15.46
CA ALA A 50 -28.06 21.49 16.51
C ALA A 50 -29.01 22.50 17.19
N PRO A 51 -29.04 22.58 18.53
CA PRO A 51 -28.35 23.66 19.26
C PRO A 51 -27.72 23.23 20.62
N THR A 52 -26.98 24.02 21.42
CA THR A 52 -26.08 25.20 21.21
C THR A 52 -25.41 25.57 22.57
N GLU A 53 -24.07 25.64 22.63
CA GLU A 53 -23.24 26.35 23.66
C GLU A 53 -23.31 25.83 25.14
N LYS A 54 -22.44 26.23 26.10
CA LYS A 54 -21.57 27.42 26.23
C LYS A 54 -20.43 27.28 27.29
N SER A 55 -19.34 28.05 27.12
CA SER A 55 -18.48 28.65 28.19
C SER A 55 -17.61 27.71 29.08
N THR A 56 -16.45 28.11 29.64
CA THR A 56 -15.71 29.40 29.64
C THR A 56 -14.20 29.19 29.85
N SER A 57 -13.40 30.15 29.37
CA SER A 57 -11.95 30.40 29.57
C SER A 57 -11.39 30.19 31.00
N VAL A 58 -10.05 29.99 31.13
CA VAL A 58 -9.15 30.91 31.89
C VAL A 58 -7.64 30.50 31.79
N ALA A 59 -6.81 31.50 31.46
CA ALA A 59 -5.37 31.74 31.75
C ALA A 59 -4.23 30.72 31.45
N ALA A 60 -3.19 31.26 30.78
CA ALA A 60 -1.77 31.07 31.14
C ALA A 60 -1.33 32.30 31.98
N PRO A 61 -0.26 32.23 32.83
CA PRO A 61 1.11 32.47 32.31
C PRO A 61 2.30 31.75 33.02
N GLU A 62 3.36 31.53 32.23
CA GLU A 62 4.83 31.67 32.50
C GLU A 62 5.58 31.04 33.71
N LEU A 63 6.58 30.18 33.36
CA LEU A 63 8.02 30.06 33.80
C LEU A 63 8.48 30.54 35.22
N PRO A 64 9.48 29.88 35.89
CA PRO A 64 10.80 29.54 35.28
C PRO A 64 11.62 28.30 35.79
N THR A 65 12.69 27.99 35.04
CA THR A 65 14.05 27.50 35.45
C THR A 65 14.27 26.34 36.44
N GLY A 66 15.00 25.31 35.99
CA GLY A 66 16.26 24.89 36.67
C GLY A 66 16.55 23.38 36.88
N THR A 67 17.69 22.92 36.32
CA THR A 67 18.61 21.91 36.92
C THR A 67 18.13 20.43 36.97
N SER A 68 18.90 19.37 36.68
CA SER A 68 20.30 19.21 36.25
C SER A 68 20.47 17.96 35.35
N ILE A 69 21.51 17.93 34.51
CA ILE A 69 21.96 16.73 33.77
C ILE A 69 23.22 16.18 34.45
N PRO A 70 23.27 14.92 34.91
CA PRO A 70 24.52 14.24 35.27
C PRO A 70 25.23 13.67 34.02
N PRO A 71 26.58 13.59 34.00
CA PRO A 71 27.35 13.60 32.76
C PRO A 71 27.71 12.23 32.16
N VAL A 72 27.93 12.22 30.85
CA VAL A 72 28.67 11.16 30.14
C VAL A 72 30.17 11.52 30.18
N PRO A 73 31.06 10.63 30.66
CA PRO A 73 32.50 10.89 30.64
C PRO A 73 33.14 10.73 29.24
N PRO A 74 34.28 11.39 28.96
CA PRO A 74 34.77 11.59 27.58
C PRO A 74 35.58 10.43 26.98
N ALA A 75 35.85 10.54 25.68
CA ALA A 75 36.60 9.57 24.88
C ALA A 75 38.13 9.70 24.99
N GLU A 76 38.85 8.60 24.72
CA GLU A 76 40.25 8.61 24.25
C GLU A 76 40.45 7.61 23.08
N PRO A 77 41.50 7.76 22.24
CA PRO A 77 41.46 7.31 20.85
C PRO A 77 42.63 6.39 20.41
N ILE A 78 42.35 5.27 19.75
CA ILE A 78 43.37 4.45 19.03
C ILE A 78 42.75 3.74 17.79
N PRO A 79 43.54 3.22 16.82
CA PRO A 79 43.71 3.88 15.53
C PRO A 79 43.22 3.07 14.32
N ALA A 80 43.29 3.67 13.13
CA ALA A 80 42.99 3.01 11.86
C ALA A 80 44.06 1.96 11.46
N PRO A 81 43.70 1.05 10.54
CA PRO A 81 44.58 0.62 9.47
C PRO A 81 44.07 1.13 8.10
N GLU A 82 44.94 1.80 7.36
CA GLU A 82 44.74 2.13 5.96
C GLU A 82 44.86 0.87 5.09
N THR A 83 43.97 0.70 4.11
CA THR A 83 44.31 0.02 2.84
C THR A 83 43.61 0.69 1.68
N THR A 84 44.33 1.60 1.03
CA THR A 84 43.96 2.25 -0.23
C THR A 84 44.11 1.28 -1.40
N ILE A 85 43.06 1.00 -2.19
CA ILE A 85 43.18 0.70 -3.63
C ILE A 85 42.00 1.30 -4.43
N ALA A 86 42.37 2.01 -5.51
CA ALA A 86 41.62 2.36 -6.73
C ALA A 86 40.20 2.98 -6.64
N ARG A 87 40.18 4.30 -6.87
CA ARG A 87 39.05 5.05 -7.44
C ARG A 87 39.02 4.82 -8.96
N GLU A 88 38.13 3.95 -9.46
CA GLU A 88 37.80 3.95 -10.89
C GLU A 88 36.55 4.81 -11.14
N THR A 89 36.66 5.76 -12.06
CA THR A 89 35.61 6.76 -12.33
C THR A 89 34.88 6.41 -13.61
N ALA A 90 33.71 5.77 -13.49
CA ALA A 90 32.83 5.50 -14.64
C ALA A 90 31.34 5.48 -14.24
N GLN A 91 30.70 6.65 -14.35
CA GLN A 91 29.27 6.80 -14.60
C GLN A 91 29.17 7.61 -15.92
N PRO A 92 28.25 7.34 -16.87
CA PRO A 92 26.97 6.67 -16.68
C PRO A 92 26.72 5.43 -17.56
N SER A 93 25.77 4.60 -17.11
CA SER A 93 24.87 3.92 -18.02
C SER A 93 23.47 3.86 -17.43
N ILE A 94 22.50 4.32 -18.23
CA ILE A 94 21.08 4.32 -17.91
C ILE A 94 20.60 2.86 -17.93
N GLY A 95 20.63 2.21 -16.77
CA GLY A 95 20.25 0.81 -16.58
C GLY A 95 18.74 0.63 -16.53
N ALA A 96 18.08 0.70 -17.70
CA ALA A 96 16.68 0.37 -17.99
C ALA A 96 15.82 -0.10 -16.80
N SER A 97 15.23 0.85 -16.07
CA SER A 97 14.07 0.62 -15.22
C SER A 97 12.82 0.44 -16.07
N ASN A 98 12.79 -0.66 -16.84
CA ASN A 98 11.62 -1.30 -17.45
C ASN A 98 12.08 -2.61 -18.13
N ARG A 99 12.35 -3.64 -17.33
CA ARG A 99 12.08 -5.00 -17.82
C ARG A 99 10.60 -5.26 -17.59
N GLU A 100 9.86 -5.12 -18.68
CA GLU A 100 8.56 -5.72 -18.91
C GLU A 100 8.74 -7.26 -18.88
N GLY A 101 8.95 -7.77 -17.67
CA GLY A 101 9.12 -9.17 -17.38
C GLY A 101 7.77 -9.78 -17.08
N THR A 102 7.03 -10.13 -18.14
CA THR A 102 5.93 -11.09 -18.07
C THR A 102 6.44 -12.27 -17.26
N ALA A 103 5.87 -12.50 -16.08
CA ALA A 103 6.31 -13.63 -15.28
C ALA A 103 6.04 -14.91 -16.08
N THR A 104 7.05 -15.76 -16.28
CA THR A 104 6.82 -17.07 -16.87
C THR A 104 5.96 -17.88 -15.89
N ALA A 105 4.84 -18.42 -16.36
CA ALA A 105 3.94 -19.23 -15.54
C ALA A 105 4.70 -20.39 -14.87
N PRO A 106 4.73 -20.50 -13.53
CA PRO A 106 5.32 -21.64 -12.88
C PRO A 106 4.54 -22.93 -13.25
N PRO A 107 5.18 -24.12 -13.25
CA PRO A 107 4.54 -25.36 -13.74
C PRO A 107 3.21 -25.71 -13.07
N GLU A 108 3.06 -25.35 -11.78
CA GLU A 108 1.85 -25.56 -10.98
C GLU A 108 0.64 -24.76 -11.49
N PHE A 109 0.86 -23.73 -12.33
CA PHE A 109 -0.17 -22.79 -12.78
C PHE A 109 -0.51 -22.86 -14.28
N LEU A 110 -0.01 -23.86 -15.01
CA LEU A 110 -0.19 -23.98 -16.47
C LEU A 110 -1.62 -24.37 -16.93
N SER A 111 -2.59 -24.45 -16.02
CA SER A 111 -3.97 -24.81 -16.38
C SER A 111 -4.76 -23.60 -16.88
N GLU A 112 -5.13 -23.58 -18.16
CA GLU A 112 -5.99 -22.54 -18.76
C GLU A 112 -7.34 -22.40 -18.03
N ARG A 113 -7.93 -23.52 -17.62
CA ARG A 113 -9.17 -23.55 -16.82
C ARG A 113 -8.94 -22.98 -15.43
N GLY A 114 -7.80 -23.32 -14.80
CA GLY A 114 -7.38 -22.73 -13.53
C GLY A 114 -7.24 -21.22 -13.63
N ALA A 115 -6.56 -20.73 -14.67
CA ALA A 115 -6.35 -19.30 -14.93
C ALA A 115 -7.67 -18.55 -15.15
N THR A 116 -8.56 -19.07 -15.99
CA THR A 116 -9.87 -18.46 -16.25
C THR A 116 -10.73 -18.36 -14.98
N ASN A 117 -10.78 -19.44 -14.19
CA ASN A 117 -11.50 -19.46 -12.92
C ASN A 117 -10.88 -18.51 -11.89
N PHE A 118 -9.54 -18.44 -11.83
CA PHE A 118 -8.81 -17.55 -10.94
C PHE A 118 -9.09 -16.07 -11.25
N THR A 119 -9.02 -15.65 -12.50
CA THR A 119 -9.32 -14.27 -12.90
C THR A 119 -10.79 -13.91 -12.59
N ALA A 120 -11.73 -14.83 -12.78
CA ALA A 120 -13.13 -14.64 -12.40
C ALA A 120 -13.30 -14.49 -10.87
N PHE A 121 -12.65 -15.35 -10.08
CA PHE A 121 -12.65 -15.29 -8.61
C PHE A 121 -12.03 -13.99 -8.08
N CYS A 122 -10.90 -13.55 -8.64
CA CYS A 122 -10.26 -12.28 -8.32
C CYS A 122 -11.15 -11.07 -8.64
N ARG A 123 -11.91 -11.12 -9.74
CA ARG A 123 -12.87 -10.08 -10.14
C ARG A 123 -14.11 -10.02 -9.24
N ASP A 124 -14.56 -11.14 -8.71
CA ASP A 124 -15.66 -11.21 -7.74
C ASP A 124 -15.24 -10.68 -6.36
N ALA A 125 -14.09 -11.15 -5.85
CA ALA A 125 -13.59 -10.81 -4.53
C ALA A 125 -13.20 -9.32 -4.35
N LYS A 126 -12.85 -8.61 -5.43
CA LYS A 126 -12.49 -7.18 -5.47
C LYS A 126 -11.55 -6.72 -4.32
N PRO A 127 -10.42 -7.40 -4.07
CA PRO A 127 -9.56 -7.09 -2.92
C PRO A 127 -8.90 -5.71 -3.02
N LEU A 128 -9.16 -4.87 -2.01
CA LEU A 128 -8.55 -3.54 -1.87
C LEU A 128 -7.26 -3.58 -1.04
N GLY A 129 -6.15 -3.17 -1.65
CA GLY A 129 -4.83 -3.10 -1.02
C GLY A 129 -4.07 -4.42 -0.99
N ASP A 130 -2.74 -4.33 -0.95
CA ASP A 130 -1.86 -5.44 -1.35
C ASP A 130 -1.93 -6.66 -0.42
N MET A 131 -2.09 -6.47 0.89
CA MET A 131 -2.27 -7.61 1.79
C MET A 131 -3.56 -8.39 1.49
N ARG A 132 -4.65 -7.73 1.07
CA ARG A 132 -5.88 -8.41 0.67
C ARG A 132 -5.70 -9.15 -0.65
N ARG A 133 -5.05 -8.51 -1.63
CA ARG A 133 -4.72 -9.12 -2.92
C ARG A 133 -3.87 -10.38 -2.77
N VAL A 134 -2.84 -10.34 -1.92
CA VAL A 134 -1.99 -11.52 -1.64
C VAL A 134 -2.77 -12.66 -0.99
N VAL A 135 -3.70 -12.36 -0.08
CA VAL A 135 -4.59 -13.38 0.53
C VAL A 135 -5.56 -13.98 -0.50
N VAL A 136 -6.17 -13.16 -1.36
CA VAL A 136 -7.03 -13.66 -2.45
C VAL A 136 -6.21 -14.46 -3.47
N ALA A 137 -4.99 -14.05 -3.80
CA ALA A 137 -4.10 -14.81 -4.68
C ALA A 137 -3.73 -16.18 -4.08
N ALA A 138 -3.40 -16.24 -2.78
CA ALA A 138 -3.13 -17.49 -2.06
C ALA A 138 -4.34 -18.43 -2.05
N GLU A 139 -5.54 -17.91 -1.77
CA GLU A 139 -6.77 -18.70 -1.81
C GLU A 139 -7.09 -19.19 -3.23
N GLY A 140 -6.98 -18.32 -4.23
CA GLY A 140 -7.24 -18.65 -5.63
C GLY A 140 -6.27 -19.69 -6.19
N ALA A 141 -4.99 -19.61 -5.78
CA ALA A 141 -3.98 -20.62 -6.07
C ALA A 141 -4.41 -22.02 -5.57
N SER A 142 -4.87 -22.09 -4.32
CA SER A 142 -5.40 -23.33 -3.73
C SER A 142 -6.67 -23.82 -4.44
N ARG A 143 -7.68 -22.94 -4.62
CA ARG A 143 -9.00 -23.31 -5.17
C ARG A 143 -8.99 -23.69 -6.65
N HIS A 144 -8.15 -23.07 -7.47
CA HIS A 144 -8.23 -23.17 -8.93
C HIS A 144 -7.05 -23.87 -9.59
N PHE A 145 -5.93 -24.03 -8.87
CA PHE A 145 -4.75 -24.75 -9.35
C PHE A 145 -4.33 -25.89 -8.40
N GLY A 146 -4.96 -26.04 -7.23
CA GLY A 146 -4.62 -27.09 -6.26
C GLY A 146 -3.31 -26.84 -5.51
N VAL A 147 -2.80 -25.60 -5.54
CA VAL A 147 -1.47 -25.27 -4.99
C VAL A 147 -1.54 -25.05 -3.48
N GLU A 148 -0.85 -25.91 -2.73
CA GLU A 148 -0.76 -25.81 -1.27
C GLU A 148 0.21 -24.70 -0.84
N GLY A 149 -0.28 -23.46 -0.90
CA GLY A 149 0.40 -22.25 -0.49
C GLY A 149 1.42 -21.71 -1.48
N ILE A 150 1.67 -20.40 -1.38
CA ILE A 150 2.35 -19.59 -2.39
C ILE A 150 3.64 -18.96 -1.88
N THR A 151 4.59 -18.74 -2.80
CA THR A 151 5.84 -18.00 -2.61
C THR A 151 5.75 -16.56 -3.14
N ALA A 152 6.84 -15.81 -3.04
CA ALA A 152 6.92 -14.46 -3.61
C ALA A 152 6.98 -14.46 -5.15
N ASP A 153 7.52 -15.52 -5.75
CA ASP A 153 7.66 -15.67 -7.21
C ASP A 153 6.32 -16.06 -7.85
N ASP A 154 5.57 -16.97 -7.22
CA ASP A 154 4.21 -17.34 -7.64
C ASP A 154 3.29 -16.11 -7.68
N LEU A 155 3.45 -15.20 -6.71
CA LEU A 155 2.68 -13.97 -6.64
C LEU A 155 2.95 -13.00 -7.79
N ALA A 156 4.16 -12.98 -8.35
CA ALA A 156 4.44 -12.13 -9.51
C ALA A 156 3.56 -12.52 -10.68
N TRP A 157 3.43 -13.82 -10.94
CA TRP A 157 2.56 -14.35 -12.00
C TRP A 157 1.06 -14.20 -11.67
N LEU A 158 0.65 -14.54 -10.44
CA LEU A 158 -0.75 -14.43 -10.02
C LEU A 158 -1.27 -12.98 -10.03
N PHE A 159 -0.40 -11.98 -9.76
CA PHE A 159 -0.77 -10.58 -9.87
C PHE A 159 -0.89 -10.12 -11.32
N ASP A 160 0.01 -10.55 -12.21
CA ASP A 160 -0.10 -10.26 -13.65
C ASP A 160 -1.41 -10.82 -14.21
N LEU A 161 -1.74 -12.09 -13.90
CA LEU A 161 -2.96 -12.76 -14.35
C LEU A 161 -4.25 -12.13 -13.79
N ALA A 162 -4.19 -11.51 -12.62
CA ALA A 162 -5.29 -10.76 -12.02
C ALA A 162 -5.34 -9.28 -12.45
N GLU A 163 -4.42 -8.84 -13.33
CA GLU A 163 -4.24 -7.44 -13.75
C GLU A 163 -4.02 -6.47 -12.57
N TRP A 164 -3.38 -6.96 -11.50
CA TRP A 164 -3.12 -6.18 -10.29
C TRP A 164 -1.73 -5.56 -10.31
N ARG A 165 -1.65 -4.26 -9.98
CA ARG A 165 -0.36 -3.61 -9.70
C ARG A 165 0.39 -4.37 -8.60
N ARG A 166 1.58 -4.88 -8.93
CA ARG A 166 2.47 -5.58 -7.99
C ARG A 166 2.87 -4.64 -6.82
N PRO A 167 2.89 -5.14 -5.57
CA PRO A 167 3.45 -4.41 -4.43
C PRO A 167 4.96 -4.21 -4.60
N GLY A 168 5.52 -3.20 -3.95
CA GLY A 168 6.98 -2.95 -3.99
C GLY A 168 7.85 -4.07 -3.43
N ASN A 169 7.29 -4.99 -2.62
CA ASN A 169 7.99 -6.19 -2.15
C ASN A 169 7.00 -7.31 -1.74
N PHE A 170 6.92 -8.38 -2.53
CA PHE A 170 6.03 -9.52 -2.23
C PHE A 170 6.37 -10.23 -0.92
N THR A 171 7.64 -10.52 -0.65
CA THR A 171 8.11 -11.20 0.56
C THR A 171 7.73 -10.45 1.83
N GLN A 172 7.82 -9.11 1.83
CA GLN A 172 7.38 -8.26 2.93
C GLN A 172 5.85 -8.28 3.08
N THR A 173 5.10 -8.26 1.99
CA THR A 173 3.62 -8.31 2.02
C THR A 173 3.10 -9.64 2.55
N LEU A 174 3.66 -10.78 2.08
CA LEU A 174 3.42 -12.12 2.61
C LEU A 174 3.71 -12.18 4.13
N ARG A 175 4.91 -11.77 4.52
CA ARG A 175 5.33 -11.74 5.93
C ARG A 175 4.43 -10.85 6.78
N ASN A 176 3.96 -9.72 6.25
CA ASN A 176 3.03 -8.83 6.95
C ASN A 176 1.66 -9.48 7.17
N ALA A 177 1.05 -10.04 6.13
CA ALA A 177 -0.23 -10.74 6.24
C ALA A 177 -0.17 -11.97 7.17
N ALA A 178 1.02 -12.57 7.31
CA ALA A 178 1.29 -13.68 8.22
C ALA A 178 1.71 -13.29 9.66
N ARG A 179 1.83 -12.00 10.00
CA ARG A 179 2.12 -11.61 11.40
C ARG A 179 0.93 -11.95 12.29
N SER A 180 1.18 -12.39 13.51
CA SER A 180 0.15 -12.70 14.52
C SER A 180 -0.90 -11.61 14.75
N LYS A 181 -0.54 -10.32 14.57
CA LYS A 181 -1.47 -9.18 14.61
C LYS A 181 -2.59 -9.26 13.55
N PHE A 182 -2.31 -9.86 12.39
CA PHE A 182 -3.27 -10.02 11.29
C PHE A 182 -3.76 -11.47 11.20
N GLY A 183 -2.83 -12.43 11.16
CA GLY A 183 -3.13 -13.86 11.09
C GLY A 183 -3.90 -14.27 9.83
N TRP A 184 -3.77 -13.53 8.72
CA TRP A 184 -4.51 -13.79 7.48
C TRP A 184 -3.85 -14.89 6.64
N LEU A 185 -2.53 -15.00 6.74
CA LEU A 185 -1.75 -16.10 6.19
C LEU A 185 -1.00 -16.82 7.31
N GLU A 186 -0.54 -18.04 7.03
CA GLU A 186 0.39 -18.77 7.87
C GLU A 186 1.51 -19.39 7.02
N ARG A 187 2.69 -19.59 7.61
CA ARG A 187 3.82 -20.26 6.94
C ARG A 187 3.63 -21.77 7.04
N ILE A 188 3.72 -22.47 5.93
CA ILE A 188 3.62 -23.92 5.92
C ILE A 188 4.91 -24.52 6.52
N PRO A 189 4.84 -25.31 7.62
CA PRO A 189 6.02 -25.98 8.16
C PRO A 189 6.65 -26.93 7.14
N GLY A 190 7.98 -27.01 7.10
CA GLY A 190 8.71 -27.89 6.18
C GLY A 190 8.73 -27.45 4.70
N ARG A 191 7.91 -26.48 4.27
CA ARG A 191 7.98 -25.89 2.91
C ARG A 191 8.64 -24.50 2.97
N SER A 192 9.82 -24.36 2.38
CA SER A 192 10.59 -23.10 2.44
C SER A 192 9.86 -21.95 1.75
N GLY A 193 9.40 -20.98 2.55
CA GLY A 193 8.86 -19.71 2.05
C GLY A 193 7.43 -19.74 1.53
N ARG A 194 6.72 -20.88 1.59
CA ARG A 194 5.30 -20.96 1.20
C ARG A 194 4.36 -20.49 2.32
N TYR A 195 3.31 -19.79 1.92
CA TYR A 195 2.27 -19.28 2.81
C TYR A 195 0.89 -19.78 2.36
N ALA A 196 0.09 -20.28 3.30
CA ALA A 196 -1.31 -20.67 3.09
C ALA A 196 -2.26 -19.61 3.67
N THR A 197 -3.48 -19.56 3.15
CA THR A 197 -4.55 -18.70 3.69
C THR A 197 -5.21 -19.34 4.90
N THR A 198 -5.36 -18.58 6.00
CA THR A 198 -6.06 -19.06 7.20
C THR A 198 -7.59 -18.87 7.06
N ALA A 199 -8.37 -19.51 7.94
CA ALA A 199 -9.80 -19.20 8.07
C ALA A 199 -10.08 -17.71 8.37
N LEU A 200 -9.21 -17.07 9.18
CA LEU A 200 -9.32 -15.63 9.45
C LEU A 200 -9.01 -14.79 8.20
N GLY A 201 -8.01 -15.18 7.39
CA GLY A 201 -7.72 -14.50 6.13
C GLY A 201 -8.92 -14.51 5.19
N ARG A 202 -9.49 -15.69 4.94
CA ARG A 202 -10.69 -15.88 4.10
C ARG A 202 -11.85 -14.98 4.54
N SER A 203 -12.26 -15.07 5.81
CA SER A 203 -13.37 -14.27 6.37
C SER A 203 -13.12 -12.75 6.37
N LYS A 204 -11.87 -12.29 6.25
CA LYS A 204 -11.55 -10.87 6.14
C LYS A 204 -11.49 -10.36 4.71
N THR A 205 -11.17 -11.19 3.71
CA THR A 205 -10.90 -10.74 2.34
C THR A 205 -11.89 -11.22 1.29
N LEU A 206 -12.72 -12.22 1.60
CA LEU A 206 -13.70 -12.79 0.67
C LEU A 206 -15.11 -12.50 1.18
N PRO A 207 -16.05 -12.10 0.32
CA PRO A 207 -17.41 -11.76 0.75
C PRO A 207 -18.22 -12.96 1.26
N ASN A 208 -17.84 -14.19 0.87
CA ASN A 208 -18.58 -15.43 1.12
C ASN A 208 -17.63 -16.58 1.54
N SER A 209 -16.88 -16.47 2.65
CA SER A 209 -15.99 -17.56 3.15
C SER A 209 -15.74 -17.50 4.66
#